data_AF-A0A0S1XA83-F1
#
_entry.id   AF-A0A0S1XA83-F1
#
_cell.length_a   1.000
_cell.length_b   1.000
_cell.length_c   1.000
_cell.angle_alpha   90.00
_cell.angle_beta   90.00
_cell.angle_gamma   90.00
#
_symmetry.space_group_name_H-M   'P 1'
#
loop_
_entity.id
_entity.type
_entity.pdbx_description
1 polymer ?
#
loop_
_entity_poly.entity_id
_entity_poly.type
_entity_poly.pdbx_seq_one_letter_code
_entity_poly.pdbx_strand_id
1 'polypeptide(L)' 'MKSYEKREATNEVQLELLELTKQMSSLNYKLYEVYTANRALAIKILGYSSENIALGGKGMSREVEKIIDYYLRPGRRK' A
#
# COMPACT_ATOMS: atom_id res chain seq x y z
N MET A 1 47.02 11.73 -6.72
CA MET A 1 46.32 11.22 -5.52
C MET A 1 44.89 11.74 -5.42
N LYS A 2 44.63 13.05 -5.35
CA LYS A 2 43.27 13.62 -5.13
C LYS A 2 42.16 13.19 -6.12
N SER A 3 42.48 12.80 -7.35
CA SER A 3 41.46 12.38 -8.33
C SER A 3 41.00 10.93 -8.17
N TYR A 4 41.83 10.07 -7.56
CA TYR A 4 41.48 8.67 -7.30
C TYR A 4 40.59 8.55 -6.08
N GLU A 5 40.96 9.23 -4.98
CA GLU A 5 40.14 9.30 -3.75
C GLU A 5 38.74 9.88 -4.03
N LYS A 6 38.65 10.88 -4.91
CA LYS A 6 37.35 11.44 -5.33
C LYS A 6 36.51 10.44 -6.12
N ARG A 7 37.12 9.58 -6.94
CA ARG A 7 36.41 8.52 -7.68
C ARG A 7 35.93 7.42 -6.75
N GLU A 8 36.75 7.01 -5.79
CA GLU A 8 36.37 6.01 -4.78
C GLU A 8 35.18 6.49 -3.94
N ALA A 9 35.25 7.72 -3.40
CA ALA A 9 34.13 8.31 -2.67
C ALA A 9 32.85 8.44 -3.52
N THR A 10 32.99 8.73 -4.82
CA THR A 10 31.83 8.78 -5.74
C THR A 10 31.23 7.40 -5.96
N ASN A 11 32.07 6.36 -6.10
CA ASN A 11 31.62 4.99 -6.28
C ASN A 11 30.90 4.47 -5.03
N GLU A 12 31.39 4.77 -3.83
CA GLU A 12 30.74 4.40 -2.57
C GLU A 12 29.33 5.00 -2.47
N VAL A 13 29.20 6.31 -2.75
CA VAL A 13 27.89 6.99 -2.77
C VAL A 13 26.95 6.39 -3.82
N GLN A 14 27.46 6.02 -4.99
CA GLN A 14 26.65 5.36 -6.03
C GLN A 14 26.15 3.99 -5.60
N LEU A 15 26.97 3.20 -4.90
CA LEU A 15 26.59 1.90 -4.37
C LEU A 15 25.54 2.02 -3.26
N GLU A 16 25.70 2.99 -2.37
CA GLU A 16 24.71 3.28 -1.32
C GLU A 16 23.38 3.72 -1.92
N LEU A 17 23.40 4.61 -2.91
CA LEU A 17 22.20 5.05 -3.63
C LEU A 17 21.48 3.89 -4.32
N LEU A 18 22.24 2.96 -4.91
CA LEU A 18 21.68 1.77 -5.55
C LEU A 18 20.98 0.87 -4.53
N GLU A 19 21.60 0.63 -3.37
CA GLU A 19 21.01 -0.20 -2.32
C GLU A 19 19.76 0.46 -1.72
N LEU A 20 19.78 1.77 -1.46
CA LEU A 20 18.60 2.50 -1.02
C LEU A 20 17.46 2.44 -2.05
N THR A 21 17.77 2.59 -3.34
CA THR A 21 16.77 2.50 -4.42
C THR A 21 16.14 1.12 -4.48
N LYS A 22 16.93 0.06 -4.31
CA LYS A 22 16.46 -1.32 -4.23
C LYS A 22 15.55 -1.53 -3.01
N GLN A 23 15.94 -1.02 -1.84
CA GLN A 23 15.13 -1.10 -0.62
C GLN A 23 13.80 -0.35 -0.78
N MET A 24 13.82 0.86 -1.32
CA MET A 24 12.61 1.63 -1.63
C MET A 24 11.69 0.87 -2.59
N SER A 25 12.24 0.27 -3.65
CA SER A 25 11.47 -0.51 -4.62
C SER A 25 10.82 -1.74 -3.98
N SER A 26 11.56 -2.44 -3.10
CA SER A 26 11.03 -3.57 -2.34
C SER A 26 9.91 -3.15 -1.38
N LEU A 27 10.09 -2.03 -0.67
CA LEU A 27 9.07 -1.49 0.24
C LEU A 27 7.80 -1.07 -0.52
N ASN A 28 7.95 -0.40 -1.66
CA ASN A 28 6.83 0.00 -2.51
C ASN A 28 6.04 -1.21 -3.01
N TYR A 29 6.74 -2.28 -3.40
CA TYR A 29 6.09 -3.52 -3.80
C TYR A 29 5.29 -4.13 -2.64
N LYS A 30 5.88 -4.25 -1.45
CA LYS A 30 5.19 -4.78 -0.27
C LYS A 30 3.97 -3.93 0.13
N LEU A 31 4.08 -2.60 0.05
CA LEU A 31 2.96 -1.69 0.30
C LEU A 31 1.83 -1.92 -0.70
N TYR A 32 2.16 -2.14 -1.97
CA TYR A 32 1.18 -2.46 -3.00
C TYR A 32 0.50 -3.81 -2.74
N GLU A 33 1.23 -4.84 -2.30
CA GLU A 33 0.65 -6.13 -1.92
C GLU A 33 -0.34 -5.99 -0.76
N VAL A 34 0.05 -5.30 0.31
CA VAL A 34 -0.81 -5.05 1.48
C VAL A 34 -2.05 -4.26 1.07
N TYR A 35 -1.88 -3.21 0.26
CA TYR A 35 -3.01 -2.43 -0.25
C TYR A 35 -3.99 -3.30 -1.06
N THR A 36 -3.46 -4.16 -1.93
CA THR A 36 -4.27 -5.08 -2.76
C THR A 36 -5.02 -6.09 -1.89
N ALA A 37 -4.35 -6.67 -0.89
CA ALA A 37 -4.97 -7.58 0.05
C ALA A 37 -6.10 -6.91 0.85
N ASN A 38 -5.86 -5.70 1.35
CA ASN A 38 -6.86 -4.94 2.10
C ASN A 38 -8.05 -4.55 1.22
N ARG A 39 -7.80 -4.21 -0.05
CA ARG A 39 -8.87 -3.95 -1.01
C ARG A 39 -9.73 -5.19 -1.26
N ALA A 40 -9.10 -6.37 -1.42
CA ALA A 40 -9.84 -7.63 -1.56
C ALA A 40 -10.67 -7.95 -0.31
N LEU A 41 -10.14 -7.70 0.89
CA LEU A 41 -10.89 -7.85 2.15
C LEU A 41 -12.09 -6.91 2.22
N ALA A 42 -11.92 -5.64 1.84
CA ALA A 42 -13.02 -4.67 1.80
C ALA A 42 -14.17 -5.12 0.89
N ILE A 43 -13.86 -5.69 -0.29
CA ILE A 43 -14.87 -6.27 -1.19
C ILE A 43 -15.61 -7.42 -0.52
N LYS A 44 -14.89 -8.34 0.14
CA LYS A 44 -15.51 -9.48 0.83
C LYS A 44 -16.45 -9.04 1.95
N ILE A 45 -16.02 -8.09 2.78
CA ILE A 45 -16.84 -7.57 3.89
C ILE A 45 -18.10 -6.88 3.34
N LEU A 46 -17.98 -6.11 2.26
CA LEU A 46 -19.13 -5.52 1.58
C LEU A 46 -20.12 -6.60 1.09
N GLY A 47 -19.60 -7.68 0.50
CA GLY A 47 -20.39 -8.83 0.08
C GLY A 47 -21.14 -9.48 1.25
N TYR A 48 -20.44 -9.83 2.32
CA TYR A 48 -21.05 -10.43 3.52
C TYR A 48 -22.07 -9.51 4.18
N SER A 49 -21.80 -8.20 4.23
CA SER A 49 -22.79 -7.25 4.75
C SER A 49 -24.03 -7.19 3.88
N SER A 50 -23.87 -7.25 2.56
CA SER A 50 -25.01 -7.22 1.62
C SER A 50 -25.86 -8.49 1.75
N GLU A 51 -25.22 -9.65 1.89
CA GLU A 51 -25.88 -10.92 2.14
C GLU A 51 -26.62 -10.93 3.49
N ASN A 52 -25.97 -10.43 4.55
CA ASN A 52 -26.63 -10.33 5.86
C ASN A 52 -27.87 -9.45 5.82
N ILE A 53 -27.82 -8.32 5.10
CA ILE A 53 -28.99 -7.45 4.90
C ILE A 53 -30.10 -8.18 4.14
N ALA A 54 -29.75 -8.92 3.07
CA ALA A 54 -30.72 -9.68 2.28
C ALA A 54 -31.42 -10.77 3.10
N LEU A 55 -30.74 -11.33 4.09
CA LEU A 55 -31.29 -12.30 5.04
C LEU A 55 -32.06 -11.66 6.22
N GLY A 56 -32.28 -10.34 6.20
CA GLY A 56 -33.02 -9.61 7.24
C GLY A 56 -32.18 -9.19 8.45
N GLY A 57 -30.86 -9.36 8.37
CA GLY A 57 -29.90 -8.89 9.36
C GLY A 57 -29.63 -7.38 9.26
N LYS A 58 -28.88 -6.86 10.25
CA LYS A 58 -28.42 -5.46 10.24
C LYS A 58 -27.23 -5.30 9.29
N GLY A 59 -27.09 -4.13 8.67
CA GLY A 59 -25.92 -3.80 7.86
C GLY A 59 -24.62 -3.69 8.68
N MET A 60 -23.53 -3.37 8.00
CA MET A 60 -22.22 -3.13 8.61
C MET A 60 -22.21 -1.93 9.57
N SER A 61 -21.26 -1.93 10.51
CA SER A 61 -21.02 -0.78 11.37
C SER A 61 -20.44 0.40 10.58
N ARG A 62 -20.62 1.62 11.11
CA ARG A 62 -20.05 2.84 10.51
C ARG A 62 -18.52 2.82 10.42
N GLU A 63 -17.86 2.12 11.34
CA GLU A 63 -16.40 1.98 11.31
C GLU A 63 -15.96 1.09 10.14
N VAL A 64 -16.66 -0.02 9.92
CA VAL A 64 -16.42 -0.91 8.79
C VAL A 64 -16.70 -0.20 7.47
N GLU A 65 -17.76 0.58 7.40
CA GLU A 65 -18.11 1.39 6.21
C GLU A 65 -16.97 2.35 5.83
N LYS A 66 -16.35 3.04 6.80
CA LYS A 66 -15.20 3.93 6.56
C LYS A 66 -13.99 3.19 5.99
N ILE A 67 -13.71 1.99 6.49
CA ILE A 67 -12.60 1.15 6.02
C ILE A 67 -12.85 0.75 4.57
N ILE A 68 -14.06 0.29 4.26
CA ILE A 68 -14.44 -0.11 2.91
C ILE A 68 -14.37 1.08 1.95
N ASP A 69 -14.90 2.23 2.35
CA ASP A 69 -14.84 3.46 1.55
C ASP A 69 -13.40 3.87 1.22
N TYR A 70 -12.49 3.77 2.19
CA TYR A 70 -11.07 4.08 1.98
C TYR A 70 -10.43 3.22 0.88
N TYR A 71 -10.74 1.92 0.84
CA TYR A 71 -10.13 1.00 -0.14
C TYR A 71 -10.90 0.90 -1.48
N LEU A 72 -12.19 1.22 -1.51
CA LEU A 72 -13.04 1.03 -2.69
C LEU A 72 -13.40 2.32 -3.45
N ARG A 73 -13.17 3.51 -2.87
CA ARG A 73 -13.41 4.80 -3.55
C ARG A 73 -12.11 5.53 -3.89
N PRO A 74 -11.32 5.06 -4.87
CA PRO A 74 -10.18 5.82 -5.37
C PRO A 74 -10.73 7.02 -6.15
N GLY A 75 -10.75 8.21 -5.53
CA GLY A 75 -11.10 9.45 -6.22
C GLY A 75 -11.87 10.52 -5.44
N ARG A 76 -12.37 10.25 -4.22
CA ARG A 76 -13.00 11.32 -3.41
C ARG A 76 -11.95 12.17 -2.68
N ARG A 77 -11.12 12.88 -3.44
CA ARG A 77 -10.55 14.16 -2.99
C ARG A 77 -11.50 15.25 -3.46
N LYS A 78 -12.29 15.74 -2.49
CA LYS A 78 -13.20 16.90 -2.51
C LYS A 78 -14.45 16.77 -3.38
#